data_AF-A0A923UJV6-F1
#
_entry.id   AF-A0A923UJV6-F1
#
_cell.length_a   1.000
_cell.length_b   1.000
_cell.length_c   1.000
_cell.angle_alpha   90.00
_cell.angle_beta   90.00
_cell.angle_gamma   90.00
#
_symmetry.space_group_name_H-M   'P 1'
#
loop_
_entity.id
_entity.type
_entity.pdbx_description
1 polymer ?
#
loop_
_entity_poly.entity_id
_entity_poly.type
_entity_poly.pdbx_seq_one_letter_code
_entity_poly.pdbx_strand_id
1 'polypeptide(L)'
;REMNRLGIMLDCSHISDETFAQVVALSKAPVIASHSSCRKFTPGFIRNAPDDLIIKMAKKGGVIMINYASSFLDSAINKSSEIKRLHLRTWQKEHNLMANSPQARAYEAEYIKAHPTAFSTVEKVADHIDHVKKIAGINHVGLGSDFDGVGPTLPEGLKDCSQIPNLIFVLLKRGYTEEEIEKICNKNVFRVWNKVAEIAKNFNQ
;
A
#
# COMPACT_ATOMS: atom_id res chain seq x y z
N ARG A 1 -15.14 13.90 10.42
CA ARG A 1 -15.77 14.30 11.71
C ARG A 1 -16.60 13.15 12.27
N GLU A 2 -17.63 12.69 11.55
CA GLU A 2 -18.48 11.59 12.03
C GLU A 2 -17.71 10.29 12.28
N MET A 3 -16.76 9.94 11.40
CA MET A 3 -15.85 8.81 11.65
C MET A 3 -15.05 8.96 12.96
N ASN A 4 -14.61 10.16 13.33
CA ASN A 4 -13.93 10.36 14.61
C ASN A 4 -14.89 10.20 15.80
N ARG A 5 -16.15 10.67 15.67
CA ARG A 5 -17.18 10.54 16.71
C ARG A 5 -17.55 9.07 16.95
N LEU A 6 -17.61 8.28 15.87
CA LEU A 6 -17.96 6.86 15.90
C LEU A 6 -16.78 5.93 16.21
N GLY A 7 -15.54 6.44 16.21
CA GLY A 7 -14.34 5.60 16.42
C GLY A 7 -13.97 4.76 15.19
N ILE A 8 -14.32 5.23 13.99
CA ILE A 8 -13.93 4.61 12.72
C ILE A 8 -12.58 5.21 12.29
N MET A 9 -11.59 4.35 12.01
CA MET A 9 -10.30 4.78 11.47
C MET A 9 -10.48 5.37 10.07
N LEU A 10 -9.93 6.56 9.85
CA LEU A 10 -9.88 7.14 8.50
C LEU A 10 -8.71 6.54 7.75
N ASP A 11 -9.00 6.01 6.56
CA ASP A 11 -8.03 5.40 5.66
C ASP A 11 -7.72 6.32 4.47
N CYS A 12 -6.45 6.57 4.24
CA CYS A 12 -5.91 7.45 3.21
C CYS A 12 -5.40 6.69 1.98
N SER A 13 -5.57 5.38 1.91
CA SER A 13 -5.35 4.65 0.66
C SER A 13 -6.35 5.07 -0.42
N HIS A 14 -5.95 5.02 -1.70
CA HIS A 14 -6.75 5.38 -2.90
C HIS A 14 -7.14 6.84 -3.12
N ILE A 15 -7.21 7.67 -2.08
CA ILE A 15 -7.63 9.07 -2.21
C ILE A 15 -6.54 9.95 -2.85
N SER A 16 -6.92 11.14 -3.32
CA SER A 16 -5.96 12.11 -3.88
C SER A 16 -5.05 12.69 -2.80
N ASP A 17 -3.93 13.29 -3.21
CA ASP A 17 -3.00 13.95 -2.29
C ASP A 17 -3.66 15.10 -1.52
N GLU A 18 -4.53 15.86 -2.19
CA GLU A 18 -5.30 16.95 -1.58
C GLU A 18 -6.26 16.40 -0.53
N THR A 19 -6.95 15.31 -0.84
CA THR A 19 -7.88 14.66 0.08
C THR A 19 -7.13 14.08 1.28
N PHE A 20 -5.97 13.45 1.06
CA PHE A 20 -5.12 12.94 2.13
C PHE A 20 -4.64 14.08 3.03
N ALA A 21 -4.13 15.17 2.48
CA ALA A 21 -3.74 16.35 3.25
C ALA A 21 -4.89 16.89 4.12
N GLN A 22 -6.10 16.98 3.56
CA GLN A 22 -7.29 17.42 4.28
C GLN A 22 -7.69 16.44 5.39
N VAL A 23 -7.66 15.13 5.13
CA VAL A 23 -7.96 14.09 6.13
C VAL A 23 -7.01 14.21 7.32
N VAL A 24 -5.70 14.34 7.08
CA VAL A 24 -4.70 14.50 8.15
C VAL A 24 -4.92 15.79 8.94
N ALA A 25 -5.21 16.89 8.25
CA ALA A 25 -5.43 18.20 8.88
C ALA A 25 -6.71 18.23 9.73
N LEU A 26 -7.81 17.68 9.21
CA LEU A 26 -9.14 17.81 9.79
C LEU A 26 -9.50 16.71 10.79
N SER A 27 -8.94 15.51 10.65
CA SER A 27 -9.21 14.41 11.57
C SER A 27 -8.79 14.79 13.00
N LYS A 28 -9.59 14.44 14.00
CA LYS A 28 -9.17 14.56 15.41
C LYS A 28 -8.31 13.38 15.85
N ALA A 29 -8.49 12.21 15.25
CA ALA A 29 -7.72 11.00 15.53
C ALA A 29 -6.55 10.81 14.55
N PRO A 30 -5.55 9.98 14.91
CA PRO A 30 -4.60 9.46 13.96
C PRO A 30 -5.30 8.74 12.80
N VAL A 31 -4.64 8.70 11.65
CA VAL A 31 -5.18 8.11 10.41
C VAL A 31 -4.25 7.01 9.91
N ILE A 32 -4.74 6.15 9.03
CA ILE A 32 -3.93 5.10 8.41
C ILE A 32 -3.88 5.31 6.89
N ALA A 33 -2.90 4.70 6.25
CA ALA A 33 -3.00 4.27 4.86
C ALA A 33 -2.87 2.75 4.85
N SER A 34 -4.01 2.06 4.74
CA SER A 34 -4.17 0.61 4.93
C SER A 34 -3.36 -0.28 3.97
N HIS A 35 -3.09 0.21 2.75
CA HIS A 35 -2.33 -0.48 1.72
C HIS A 35 -1.84 0.55 0.70
N SER A 36 -0.79 1.29 1.05
CA SER A 36 -0.15 2.24 0.14
C SER A 36 1.37 2.12 0.24
N SER A 37 2.05 2.40 -0.86
CA SER A 37 3.51 2.34 -0.95
C SER A 37 4.12 3.73 -1.14
N CYS A 38 5.45 3.84 -1.14
CA CYS A 38 6.17 5.10 -1.16
C CYS A 38 6.37 5.60 -2.59
N ARG A 39 5.87 6.80 -2.92
CA ARG A 39 6.00 7.39 -4.27
C ARG A 39 7.45 7.66 -4.66
N LYS A 40 8.36 7.73 -3.68
CA LYS A 40 9.81 7.79 -3.89
C LYS A 40 10.32 6.73 -4.88
N PHE A 41 9.76 5.52 -4.86
CA PHE A 41 10.17 4.39 -5.73
C PHE A 41 9.36 4.30 -7.04
N THR A 42 8.31 5.10 -7.17
CA THR A 42 7.40 5.14 -8.33
C THR A 42 6.99 6.60 -8.65
N PRO A 43 7.92 7.46 -9.07
CA PRO A 43 7.62 8.88 -9.31
C PRO A 43 6.47 9.08 -10.29
N GLY A 44 5.52 9.95 -9.96
CA GLY A 44 4.32 10.23 -10.76
C GLY A 44 3.15 9.26 -10.54
N PHE A 45 3.34 8.14 -9.83
CA PHE A 45 2.26 7.20 -9.56
C PHE A 45 1.42 7.63 -8.35
N ILE A 46 0.30 8.28 -8.63
CA ILE A 46 -0.56 8.94 -7.61
C ILE A 46 -1.17 7.97 -6.59
N ARG A 47 -1.21 6.67 -6.87
CA ARG A 47 -1.71 5.66 -5.92
C ARG A 47 -0.79 5.49 -4.70
N ASN A 48 0.47 5.86 -4.82
CA ASN A 48 1.44 5.84 -3.73
C ASN A 48 1.57 7.19 -3.05
N ALA A 49 1.89 7.18 -1.76
CA ALA A 49 1.97 8.38 -0.94
C ALA A 49 3.32 9.11 -1.14
N PRO A 50 3.31 10.45 -1.32
CA PRO A 50 4.53 11.24 -1.32
C PRO A 50 5.08 11.42 0.10
N ASP A 51 6.39 11.64 0.21
CA ASP A 51 7.11 11.70 1.50
C ASP A 51 6.52 12.76 2.45
N ASP A 52 6.09 13.91 1.94
CA ASP A 52 5.54 14.99 2.77
C ASP A 52 4.22 14.59 3.45
N LEU A 53 3.36 13.81 2.77
CA LEU A 53 2.11 13.29 3.32
C LEU A 53 2.37 12.15 4.31
N ILE A 54 3.34 11.27 4.04
CA ILE A 54 3.79 10.24 4.99
C ILE A 54 4.27 10.90 6.29
N ILE A 55 5.10 11.94 6.19
CA ILE A 55 5.61 12.70 7.34
C ILE A 55 4.47 13.40 8.09
N LYS A 56 3.53 14.06 7.39
CA LYS A 56 2.36 14.70 8.03
C LYS A 56 1.48 13.69 8.77
N MET A 57 1.23 12.53 8.17
CA MET A 57 0.50 11.43 8.82
C MET A 57 1.24 10.92 10.06
N ALA A 58 2.56 10.74 9.98
CA ALA A 58 3.38 10.32 11.12
C ALA A 58 3.31 11.33 12.28
N LYS A 59 3.41 12.63 11.99
CA LYS A 59 3.24 13.70 13.00
C LYS A 59 1.85 13.68 13.66
N LYS A 60 0.82 13.17 12.97
CA LYS A 60 -0.53 12.94 13.52
C LYS A 60 -0.65 11.67 14.36
N GLY A 61 0.42 10.87 14.44
CA GLY A 61 0.44 9.56 15.12
C GLY A 61 0.01 8.39 14.24
N GLY A 62 -0.23 8.63 12.94
CA GLY A 62 -0.76 7.65 11.99
C GLY A 62 0.25 6.61 11.51
N VAL A 63 -0.17 5.69 10.64
CA VAL A 63 0.63 4.56 10.14
C VAL A 63 0.39 4.37 8.65
N ILE A 64 1.47 4.22 7.87
CA ILE A 64 1.38 3.71 6.49
C ILE A 64 1.67 2.21 6.48
N MET A 65 0.78 1.44 5.87
CA MET A 65 0.88 0.00 5.73
C MET A 65 1.31 -0.32 4.30
N ILE A 66 2.52 -0.86 4.14
CA ILE A 66 3.19 -1.00 2.84
C ILE A 66 2.45 -2.01 1.96
N ASN A 67 2.07 -1.59 0.76
CA ASN A 67 1.40 -2.42 -0.26
C ASN A 67 2.40 -3.28 -1.04
N TYR A 68 2.01 -4.53 -1.36
CA TYR A 68 2.90 -5.51 -1.99
C TYR A 68 2.77 -5.60 -3.51
N ALA A 69 1.82 -4.91 -4.16
CA ALA A 69 1.66 -4.95 -5.61
C ALA A 69 2.97 -4.55 -6.31
N SER A 70 3.47 -5.39 -7.22
CA SER A 70 4.79 -5.17 -7.83
C SER A 70 4.90 -3.83 -8.55
N SER A 71 3.83 -3.38 -9.21
CA SER A 71 3.77 -2.08 -9.90
C SER A 71 3.70 -0.89 -8.95
N PHE A 72 3.47 -1.09 -7.66
CA PHE A 72 3.48 -0.04 -6.63
C PHE A 72 4.86 0.03 -5.95
N LEU A 73 5.64 -1.04 -6.04
CA LEU A 73 6.97 -1.14 -5.44
C LEU A 73 8.09 -0.69 -6.39
N ASP A 74 7.92 -0.89 -7.70
CA ASP A 74 8.98 -0.70 -8.68
C ASP A 74 8.52 0.13 -9.88
N SER A 75 9.23 1.23 -10.17
CA SER A 75 8.92 2.12 -11.29
C SER A 75 9.02 1.46 -12.67
N ALA A 76 9.91 0.49 -12.88
CA ALA A 76 10.03 -0.20 -14.16
C ALA A 76 8.81 -1.10 -14.39
N ILE A 77 8.37 -1.79 -13.35
CA ILE A 77 7.17 -2.63 -13.37
C ILE A 77 5.90 -1.77 -13.47
N ASN A 78 5.88 -0.60 -12.83
CA ASN A 78 4.80 0.37 -12.97
C ASN A 78 4.60 0.78 -14.43
N LYS A 79 5.68 1.20 -15.10
CA LYS A 79 5.67 1.62 -16.51
C LYS A 79 5.26 0.48 -17.45
N SER A 80 5.83 -0.71 -17.29
CA SER A 80 5.46 -1.85 -18.13
C SER A 80 4.01 -2.31 -17.91
N SER A 81 3.52 -2.25 -16.67
CA SER A 81 2.12 -2.52 -16.33
C SER A 81 1.17 -1.50 -16.95
N GLU A 82 1.57 -0.22 -17.00
CA GLU A 82 0.80 0.82 -17.67
C GLU A 82 0.70 0.59 -19.18
N ILE A 83 1.83 0.28 -19.83
CA ILE A 83 1.87 -0.05 -21.27
C ILE A 83 0.96 -1.24 -21.56
N LYS A 84 1.08 -2.33 -20.78
CA LYS A 84 0.19 -3.51 -20.89
C LYS A 84 -1.28 -3.12 -20.74
N ARG A 85 -1.62 -2.36 -19.70
CA ARG A 85 -3.00 -1.94 -19.44
C ARG A 85 -3.56 -1.09 -20.59
N LEU A 86 -2.77 -0.17 -21.13
CA LEU A 86 -3.17 0.67 -22.26
C LEU A 86 -3.41 -0.18 -23.52
N HIS A 87 -2.51 -1.13 -23.80
CA HIS A 87 -2.65 -2.09 -24.90
C HIS A 87 -3.95 -2.88 -24.78
N LEU A 88 -4.16 -3.54 -23.64
CA LEU A 88 -5.36 -4.36 -23.40
C LEU A 88 -6.65 -3.55 -23.51
N ARG A 89 -6.68 -2.32 -22.97
CA ARG A 89 -7.84 -1.42 -23.08
C ARG A 89 -8.10 -0.97 -24.51
N THR A 90 -7.05 -0.69 -25.27
CA THR A 90 -7.17 -0.28 -26.68
C THR A 90 -7.74 -1.42 -27.51
N TRP A 91 -7.18 -2.62 -27.37
CA TRP A 91 -7.68 -3.82 -28.03
C TRP A 91 -9.15 -4.11 -27.66
N GLN A 92 -9.51 -4.04 -26.37
CA GLN A 92 -10.89 -4.22 -25.91
C GLN A 92 -11.85 -3.22 -26.57
N LYS A 93 -11.45 -1.95 -26.67
CA LYS A 93 -12.26 -0.91 -27.30
C LYS A 93 -12.43 -1.15 -28.80
N GLU A 94 -11.36 -1.52 -29.51
CA GLU A 94 -11.40 -1.84 -30.94
C GLU A 94 -12.32 -3.02 -31.26
N HIS A 95 -12.45 -3.97 -30.32
CA HIS A 95 -13.29 -5.15 -30.46
C HIS A 95 -14.67 -5.02 -29.80
N ASN A 96 -15.03 -3.84 -29.26
CA ASN A 96 -16.28 -3.58 -28.54
C ASN A 96 -16.54 -4.55 -27.38
N LEU A 97 -15.50 -4.94 -26.65
CA LEU A 97 -15.57 -5.90 -25.54
C LEU A 97 -15.54 -5.20 -24.18
N MET A 98 -16.38 -5.69 -23.26
CA MET A 98 -16.20 -5.39 -21.83
C MET A 98 -14.95 -6.10 -21.31
N ALA A 99 -14.23 -5.46 -20.39
CA ALA A 99 -12.97 -5.97 -19.86
C ALA A 99 -13.08 -7.36 -19.20
N ASN A 100 -14.25 -7.69 -18.62
CA ASN A 100 -14.52 -8.97 -17.98
C ASN A 100 -15.19 -10.01 -18.90
N SER A 101 -15.28 -9.75 -20.20
CA SER A 101 -15.78 -10.74 -21.16
C SER A 101 -14.82 -11.94 -21.26
N PRO A 102 -15.33 -13.17 -21.54
CA PRO A 102 -14.47 -14.33 -21.75
C PRO A 102 -13.40 -14.10 -22.83
N GLN A 103 -13.74 -13.40 -23.91
CA GLN A 103 -12.86 -13.06 -25.02
C GLN A 103 -11.74 -12.11 -24.57
N ALA A 104 -12.07 -11.06 -23.80
CA ALA A 104 -11.06 -10.15 -23.26
C ALA A 104 -10.08 -10.87 -22.31
N ARG A 105 -10.58 -11.79 -21.47
CA ARG A 105 -9.73 -12.60 -20.59
C ARG A 105 -8.83 -13.56 -21.36
N ALA A 106 -9.35 -14.21 -22.40
CA ALA A 106 -8.55 -15.10 -23.24
C ALA A 106 -7.43 -14.34 -23.95
N TYR A 107 -7.74 -13.19 -24.53
CA TYR A 107 -6.73 -12.33 -25.16
C TYR A 107 -5.69 -11.82 -24.15
N GLU A 108 -6.12 -11.38 -22.96
CA GLU A 108 -5.20 -10.97 -21.91
C GLU A 108 -4.26 -12.11 -21.51
N ALA A 109 -4.76 -13.34 -21.36
CA ALA A 109 -3.93 -14.50 -21.03
C ALA A 109 -2.90 -14.81 -22.13
N GLU A 110 -3.29 -14.75 -23.40
CA GLU A 110 -2.37 -14.91 -24.54
C GLU A 110 -1.33 -13.80 -24.59
N TYR A 111 -1.76 -12.55 -24.40
CA TYR A 111 -0.87 -11.39 -24.39
C TYR A 111 0.16 -11.49 -23.26
N ILE A 112 -0.25 -11.89 -22.05
CA ILE A 112 0.64 -12.09 -20.90
C ILE A 112 1.62 -13.24 -21.16
N LYS A 113 1.19 -14.32 -21.83
CA LYS A 113 2.08 -15.42 -22.20
C LYS A 113 3.15 -14.98 -23.19
N ALA A 114 2.80 -14.12 -24.15
CA ALA A 114 3.74 -13.55 -25.13
C ALA A 114 4.61 -12.42 -24.54
N HIS A 115 4.14 -11.75 -23.49
CA HIS A 115 4.81 -10.63 -22.83
C HIS A 115 4.87 -10.88 -21.31
N PRO A 116 5.78 -11.75 -20.83
CA PRO A 116 5.87 -12.11 -19.43
C PRO A 116 5.92 -10.88 -18.52
N THR A 117 5.07 -10.85 -17.50
CA THR A 117 5.02 -9.76 -16.52
C THR A 117 6.19 -9.89 -15.54
N ALA A 118 6.96 -8.81 -15.38
CA ALA A 118 7.98 -8.74 -14.34
C ALA A 118 7.33 -8.60 -12.95
N PHE A 119 7.91 -9.27 -11.96
CA PHE A 119 7.52 -9.15 -10.56
C PHE A 119 8.58 -8.40 -9.78
N SER A 120 8.14 -7.68 -8.75
CA SER A 120 9.02 -7.10 -7.75
C SER A 120 9.49 -8.21 -6.80
N THR A 121 10.28 -7.89 -5.79
CA THR A 121 10.75 -8.86 -4.81
C THR A 121 10.39 -8.46 -3.39
N VAL A 122 10.50 -9.40 -2.45
CA VAL A 122 10.37 -9.15 -1.02
C VAL A 122 11.35 -8.07 -0.52
N GLU A 123 12.55 -7.98 -1.09
CA GLU A 123 13.52 -6.93 -0.78
C GLU A 123 13.00 -5.53 -1.16
N LYS A 124 12.23 -5.41 -2.24
CA LYS A 124 11.61 -4.12 -2.60
C LYS A 124 10.54 -3.68 -1.61
N VAL A 125 9.81 -4.63 -1.02
CA VAL A 125 8.90 -4.32 0.10
C VAL A 125 9.71 -3.81 1.30
N ALA A 126 10.84 -4.46 1.61
CA ALA A 126 11.74 -4.01 2.67
C ALA A 126 12.36 -2.62 2.37
N ASP A 127 12.69 -2.29 1.11
CA ASP A 127 13.17 -0.96 0.71
C ASP A 127 12.14 0.14 1.05
N HIS A 128 10.85 -0.14 0.85
CA HIS A 128 9.77 0.77 1.22
C HIS A 128 9.67 0.94 2.74
N ILE A 129 9.78 -0.15 3.50
CA ILE A 129 9.80 -0.14 4.97
C ILE A 129 10.99 0.67 5.51
N ASP A 130 12.19 0.48 4.96
CA ASP A 130 13.39 1.22 5.32
C ASP A 130 13.20 2.73 5.09
N HIS A 131 12.62 3.09 3.93
CA HIS A 131 12.37 4.49 3.60
C HIS A 131 11.39 5.14 4.58
N VAL A 132 10.28 4.49 4.90
CA VAL A 132 9.34 5.03 5.91
C VAL A 132 9.99 5.12 7.28
N LYS A 133 10.73 4.09 7.72
CA LYS A 133 11.49 4.14 8.98
C LYS A 133 12.42 5.36 9.00
N LYS A 134 13.10 5.66 7.90
CA LYS A 134 14.01 6.80 7.77
C LYS A 134 13.30 8.16 7.87
N ILE A 135 12.16 8.34 7.19
CA ILE A 135 11.52 9.67 7.10
C ILE A 135 10.47 9.93 8.18
N ALA A 136 9.87 8.87 8.72
CA ALA A 136 8.74 8.94 9.64
C ALA A 136 9.01 8.23 10.98
N GLY A 137 9.97 7.31 11.05
CA GLY A 137 10.28 6.52 12.24
C GLY A 137 9.55 5.17 12.28
N ILE A 138 10.12 4.21 13.01
CA ILE A 138 9.61 2.82 13.08
C ILE A 138 8.18 2.71 13.61
N ASN A 139 7.72 3.71 14.36
CA ASN A 139 6.38 3.76 14.94
C ASN A 139 5.28 3.98 13.87
N HIS A 140 5.62 4.23 12.62
CA HIS A 140 4.67 4.68 11.59
C HIS A 140 4.61 3.75 10.36
N VAL A 141 5.14 2.54 10.49
CA VAL A 141 5.15 1.51 9.44
C VAL A 141 4.22 0.35 9.81
N GLY A 142 3.52 -0.21 8.84
CA GLY A 142 2.77 -1.46 8.96
C GLY A 142 2.77 -2.28 7.67
N LEU A 143 2.00 -3.38 7.65
CA LEU A 143 1.90 -4.31 6.52
C LEU A 143 0.49 -4.25 5.90
N GLY A 144 0.40 -3.99 4.59
CA GLY A 144 -0.87 -3.82 3.88
C GLY A 144 -0.86 -4.60 2.57
N SER A 145 -0.81 -5.93 2.65
CA SER A 145 -0.41 -6.81 1.54
C SER A 145 -1.26 -6.69 0.27
N ASP A 146 -2.56 -6.41 0.42
CA ASP A 146 -3.53 -6.43 -0.68
C ASP A 146 -3.66 -7.83 -1.32
N PHE A 147 -3.47 -8.89 -0.51
CA PHE A 147 -3.74 -10.27 -0.91
C PHE A 147 -5.18 -10.39 -1.44
N ASP A 148 -5.34 -11.17 -2.51
CA ASP A 148 -6.59 -11.33 -3.27
C ASP A 148 -7.16 -10.04 -3.91
N GLY A 149 -6.55 -8.87 -3.66
CA GLY A 149 -6.94 -7.58 -4.24
C GLY A 149 -6.19 -7.20 -5.52
N VAL A 150 -4.98 -7.73 -5.72
CA VAL A 150 -4.08 -7.35 -6.83
C VAL A 150 -3.77 -8.48 -7.81
N GLY A 151 -4.51 -9.57 -7.72
CA GLY A 151 -4.34 -10.75 -8.57
C GLY A 151 -2.90 -11.31 -8.53
N PRO A 152 -2.33 -11.77 -9.65
CA PRO A 152 -1.03 -12.45 -9.65
C PRO A 152 0.17 -11.50 -9.47
N THR A 153 -0.06 -10.19 -9.28
CA THR A 153 0.97 -9.14 -9.36
C THR A 153 1.84 -9.00 -8.11
N LEU A 154 1.66 -9.86 -7.11
CA LEU A 154 2.45 -9.87 -5.89
C LEU A 154 3.94 -10.17 -6.14
N PRO A 155 4.86 -9.77 -5.24
CA PRO A 155 6.30 -9.93 -5.45
C PRO A 155 6.72 -11.40 -5.37
N GLU A 156 7.89 -11.70 -5.94
CA GLU A 156 8.60 -12.94 -5.63
C GLU A 156 8.92 -13.01 -4.13
N GLY A 157 8.66 -14.17 -3.53
CA GLY A 157 8.79 -14.38 -2.09
C GLY A 157 7.63 -13.84 -1.24
N LEU A 158 6.57 -13.28 -1.84
CA LEU A 158 5.37 -12.78 -1.13
C LEU A 158 4.08 -13.05 -1.93
N LYS A 159 3.94 -14.25 -2.50
CA LYS A 159 2.79 -14.62 -3.36
C LYS A 159 1.48 -14.86 -2.60
N ASP A 160 1.56 -15.15 -1.31
CA ASP A 160 0.41 -15.34 -0.43
C ASP A 160 0.78 -15.09 1.04
N CYS A 161 -0.20 -15.22 1.94
CA CYS A 161 -0.03 -14.94 3.36
C CYS A 161 0.94 -15.90 4.08
N SER A 162 1.15 -17.12 3.58
CA SER A 162 2.11 -18.07 4.16
C SER A 162 3.56 -17.61 3.99
N GLN A 163 3.82 -16.69 3.05
CA GLN A 163 5.15 -16.21 2.70
C GLN A 163 5.57 -14.92 3.44
N ILE A 164 4.72 -14.35 4.29
CA ILE A 164 5.08 -13.21 5.15
C ILE A 164 6.42 -13.42 5.92
N PRO A 165 6.75 -14.62 6.44
CA PRO A 165 8.03 -14.87 7.09
C PRO A 165 9.27 -14.54 6.23
N ASN A 166 9.17 -14.57 4.89
CA ASN A 166 10.28 -14.16 4.02
C ASN A 166 10.61 -12.68 4.20
N LEU A 167 9.59 -11.82 4.34
CA LEU A 167 9.80 -10.39 4.62
C LEU A 167 10.43 -10.19 5.99
N ILE A 168 9.97 -10.94 7.00
CA ILE A 168 10.54 -10.87 8.35
C ILE A 168 12.02 -11.27 8.33
N PHE A 169 12.37 -12.33 7.62
CA PHE A 169 13.76 -12.76 7.42
C PHE A 169 14.62 -11.66 6.77
N VAL A 170 14.12 -11.00 5.73
CA VAL A 170 14.83 -9.87 5.09
C VAL A 170 15.02 -8.71 6.06
N LEU A 171 14.00 -8.34 6.83
CA LEU A 171 14.09 -7.25 7.81
C LEU A 171 15.08 -7.59 8.94
N LEU A 172 15.07 -8.81 9.47
CA LEU A 172 16.05 -9.30 10.45
C LEU A 172 17.48 -9.20 9.89
N LYS A 173 17.69 -9.63 8.64
CA LYS A 173 18.99 -9.49 7.96
C LYS A 173 19.43 -8.03 7.78
N ARG A 174 18.48 -7.10 7.67
CA ARG A 174 18.73 -5.63 7.62
C ARG A 174 18.93 -5.01 9.01
N GLY A 175 18.92 -5.81 10.08
CA GLY A 175 19.20 -5.37 11.44
C GLY A 175 17.97 -4.83 12.20
N TYR A 176 16.76 -5.12 11.75
CA TYR A 176 15.56 -4.84 12.54
C TYR A 176 15.53 -5.70 13.79
N THR A 177 15.21 -5.10 14.93
CA THR A 177 15.03 -5.86 16.17
C THR A 177 13.67 -6.55 16.19
N GLU A 178 13.51 -7.55 17.05
CA GLU A 178 12.20 -8.19 17.28
C GLU A 178 11.12 -7.18 17.70
N GLU A 179 11.48 -6.19 18.52
CA GLU A 179 10.57 -5.12 18.93
C GLU A 179 10.12 -4.25 17.75
N GLU A 180 11.04 -3.93 16.82
CA GLU A 180 10.71 -3.19 15.61
C GLU A 180 9.81 -4.00 14.66
N ILE A 181 10.07 -5.30 14.54
CA ILE A 181 9.24 -6.23 13.77
C ILE A 181 7.83 -6.31 14.38
N GLU A 182 7.72 -6.44 15.69
CA GLU A 182 6.42 -6.49 16.37
C GLU A 182 5.62 -5.18 16.17
N LYS A 183 6.31 -4.04 16.14
CA LYS A 183 5.71 -2.74 15.78
C LYS A 183 5.13 -2.75 14.37
N ILE A 184 5.90 -3.21 13.38
CA ILE A 184 5.47 -3.32 11.99
C ILE A 184 4.29 -4.29 11.84
N CYS A 185 4.36 -5.45 12.50
CA CYS A 185 3.34 -6.49 12.38
C CYS A 185 2.02 -6.12 13.05
N ASN A 186 2.04 -5.43 14.21
CA ASN A 186 0.80 -5.16 14.92
C ASN A 186 0.81 -3.89 15.81
N LYS A 187 1.85 -3.62 16.62
CA LYS A 187 1.74 -2.63 17.71
C LYS A 187 1.44 -1.22 17.20
N ASN A 188 1.93 -0.87 16.01
CA ASN A 188 1.66 0.44 15.42
C ASN A 188 0.18 0.61 15.05
N VAL A 189 -0.44 -0.39 14.41
CA VAL A 189 -1.86 -0.35 14.03
C VAL A 189 -2.74 -0.36 15.28
N PHE A 190 -2.46 -1.22 16.27
CA PHE A 190 -3.21 -1.25 17.52
C PHE A 190 -3.08 0.07 18.30
N ARG A 191 -1.92 0.73 18.29
CA ARG A 191 -1.78 2.08 18.88
C ARG A 191 -2.72 3.08 18.22
N VAL A 192 -2.80 3.10 16.89
CA VAL A 192 -3.71 3.98 16.14
C VAL A 192 -5.16 3.65 16.47
N TRP A 193 -5.54 2.38 16.42
CA TRP A 193 -6.89 1.93 16.70
C TRP A 193 -7.33 2.32 18.12
N ASN A 194 -6.50 2.05 19.13
CA ASN A 194 -6.78 2.40 20.51
C ASN A 194 -6.97 3.92 20.68
N LYS A 195 -6.14 4.74 20.02
CA LYS A 195 -6.27 6.19 20.07
C LYS A 195 -7.56 6.70 19.40
N VAL A 196 -7.97 6.07 18.31
CA VAL A 196 -9.23 6.37 17.62
C VAL A 196 -10.43 6.06 18.53
N ALA A 197 -10.41 4.91 19.20
CA ALA A 197 -11.45 4.52 20.16
C ALA A 197 -11.49 5.44 21.39
N GLU A 198 -10.33 5.84 21.92
CA GLU A 198 -10.23 6.81 23.03
C GLU A 198 -10.85 8.16 22.65
N ILE A 199 -10.53 8.68 21.46
CA ILE A 199 -11.07 9.95 20.97
C ILE A 199 -12.58 9.88 20.82
N ALA A 200 -13.12 8.78 20.29
CA ALA A 200 -14.57 8.59 20.16
C ALA A 200 -15.32 8.64 21.51
N LYS A 201 -14.71 8.15 22.60
CA LYS A 201 -15.29 8.26 23.94
C LYS A 201 -15.41 9.72 24.39
N ASN A 202 -14.35 10.51 24.16
CA ASN A 202 -14.31 11.93 24.54
C ASN A 202 -15.18 12.83 23.64
N PHE A 203 -15.63 12.32 22.49
CA PHE A 203 -16.55 13.03 21.59
C PHE A 203 -18.00 13.00 22.05
N ASN A 204 -18.37 12.03 22.89
CA ASN A 204 -19.73 11.82 23.38
C ASN A 204 -19.89 12.22 24.87
N GLN A 205 -18.84 12.79 25.47
CA GLN A 205 -18.88 13.46 26.77
C GLN A 205 -18.98 14.97 26.54
#